data_AF-A0A6N3CAW8-F1
#
_entry.id   AF-A0A6N3CAW8-F1
#
_cell.length_a   1.000
_cell.length_b   1.000
_cell.length_c   1.000
_cell.angle_alpha   90.00
_cell.angle_beta   90.00
_cell.angle_gamma   90.00
#
_symmetry.space_group_name_H-M   'P 1'
#
loop_
_entity.id
_entity.type
_entity.pdbx_description
1 polymer ?
#
loop_
_entity_poly.entity_id
_entity_poly.type
_entity_poly.pdbx_seq_one_letter_code
_entity_poly.pdbx_strand_id
1 'polypeptide(L)' 'MSMTDAERLALIDRAYASLLNYRNPVNCYIRKNISVSYLRAKKKNDTDWVMALYGSVDERYPQRQ' A
#
# COMPACT_ATOMS: atom_id res chain seq x y z
N MET A 1 20.97 -23.05 24.84
CA MET A 1 20.06 -22.12 25.55
C MET A 1 18.96 -21.70 24.59
N SER A 2 17.70 -21.71 25.04
CA SER A 2 16.52 -21.26 24.31
C SER A 2 16.14 -19.86 24.79
N MET A 3 15.62 -19.00 23.90
CA MET A 3 15.02 -17.72 24.27
C MET A 3 13.94 -17.90 25.34
N THR A 4 13.88 -16.93 26.25
CA THR A 4 12.79 -16.77 27.21
C THR A 4 11.59 -16.08 26.55
N ASP A 5 10.39 -16.22 27.12
CA ASP A 5 9.17 -15.63 26.55
C ASP A 5 9.25 -14.09 26.49
N ALA A 6 9.89 -13.45 27.46
CA ALA A 6 10.11 -12.01 27.47
C ALA A 6 10.97 -11.55 26.27
N GLU A 7 12.06 -12.28 25.98
CA GLU A 7 12.91 -11.98 24.83
C GLU A 7 12.16 -12.19 23.50
N ARG A 8 11.24 -13.16 23.43
CA ARG A 8 10.41 -13.39 22.24
C ARG A 8 9.47 -12.24 21.98
N LEU A 9 8.79 -11.76 23.02
CA LEU A 9 7.87 -10.62 22.90
C LEU A 9 8.62 -9.33 22.55
N ALA A 10 9.79 -9.08 23.16
CA ALA A 10 10.62 -7.93 22.83
C ALA A 10 11.12 -7.94 21.37
N LEU A 11 11.46 -9.13 20.85
CA LEU A 11 11.87 -9.28 19.45
C LEU A 11 10.70 -8.99 18.50
N ILE A 12 9.50 -9.49 18.81
CA ILE A 12 8.29 -9.23 18.01
C ILE A 12 7.97 -7.74 17.98
N ASP A 13 8.00 -7.06 19.13
CA ASP A 13 7.70 -5.64 19.22
C ASP A 13 8.70 -4.79 18.42
N ARG A 14 10.01 -5.11 18.53
CA ARG A 14 11.04 -4.45 17.73
C ARG A 14 10.85 -4.64 16.23
N ALA A 15 10.52 -5.86 15.80
CA ALA A 15 10.26 -6.15 14.39
C ALA A 15 9.04 -5.38 13.88
N TYR A 16 7.96 -5.34 14.68
CA TYR A 16 6.75 -4.59 14.36
C TYR A 16 7.03 -3.08 14.24
N ALA A 17 7.71 -2.48 15.22
CA ALA A 17 8.06 -1.07 15.20
C ALA A 17 8.94 -0.70 13.99
N SER A 18 9.92 -1.55 13.65
CA SER A 18 10.74 -1.39 12.46
C SER A 18 9.89 -1.37 11.20
N LEU A 19 9.04 -2.38 11.01
CA LEU A 19 8.16 -2.48 9.85
C LEU A 19 7.21 -1.28 9.74
N LEU A 20 6.64 -0.83 10.86
CA LEU A 20 5.74 0.32 10.89
C LEU A 20 6.45 1.62 10.47
N ASN A 21 7.68 1.83 10.97
CA ASN A 21 8.50 2.99 10.62
C ASN A 21 8.83 3.04 9.12
N TYR A 22 9.02 1.89 8.46
CA TYR A 22 9.20 1.84 7.00
C TYR A 22 7.89 1.95 6.22
N ARG A 23 6.80 1.34 6.71
CA ARG A 23 5.51 1.29 6.01
C ARG A 23 4.92 2.68 5.77
N ASN A 24 4.98 3.57 6.75
CA ASN A 24 4.37 4.90 6.66
C ASN A 24 4.93 5.77 5.53
N PRO A 25 6.25 6.02 5.44
CA PRO A 25 6.83 6.79 4.34
C PRO A 25 6.65 6.10 2.99
N VAL A 26 6.85 4.77 2.90
CA VAL A 26 6.66 4.01 1.66
C VAL A 26 5.23 4.17 1.13
N ASN A 27 4.23 4.06 2.00
CA ASN A 27 2.83 4.24 1.62
C ASN A 27 2.54 5.67 1.11
N CYS A 28 3.19 6.68 1.68
CA CYS A 28 3.10 8.06 1.18
C CYS A 28 3.60 8.17 -0.28
N TYR A 29 4.77 7.60 -0.57
CA TYR A 29 5.35 7.61 -1.92
C TYR A 29 4.54 6.79 -2.93
N ILE A 30 4.00 5.63 -2.52
CA ILE A 30 3.12 4.82 -3.38
C ILE A 30 1.87 5.61 -3.78
N ARG A 31 1.18 6.23 -2.80
CA ARG A 31 -0.01 7.04 -3.06
C ARG A 31 0.28 8.21 -4.00
N LYS A 32 1.41 8.89 -3.82
CA LYS A 32 1.86 9.96 -4.73
C LYS A 32 2.11 9.43 -6.15
N ASN A 33 2.78 8.30 -6.28
CA ASN A 33 3.09 7.70 -7.58
C ASN A 33 1.82 7.28 -8.32
N ILE A 34 0.85 6.66 -7.64
CA ILE A 34 -0.46 6.32 -8.23
C ILE A 34 -1.19 7.59 -8.69
N SER A 35 -1.21 8.63 -7.86
CA SER A 35 -1.82 9.92 -8.21
C SER A 35 -1.19 10.55 -9.46
N VAL A 36 0.14 10.56 -9.57
CA VAL A 36 0.84 11.06 -10.75
C VAL A 36 0.56 10.20 -11.99
N SER A 37 0.55 8.87 -11.86
CA SER A 37 0.20 7.95 -12.95
C SER A 37 -1.21 8.20 -13.45
N TYR A 38 -2.18 8.43 -12.56
CA TYR A 38 -3.55 8.79 -12.91
C TYR A 38 -3.63 10.10 -13.70
N LEU A 39 -2.93 11.16 -13.25
CA LEU A 39 -2.90 12.44 -13.97
C LEU A 39 -2.29 12.31 -15.38
N ARG A 40 -1.24 11.50 -15.54
CA ARG A 40 -0.61 11.23 -16.84
C ARG A 40 -1.53 10.43 -17.76
N ALA A 41 -2.21 9.42 -17.22
CA ALA A 41 -3.21 8.62 -17.92
C ALA A 41 -4.39 9.49 -18.38
N LYS A 42 -4.89 10.38 -17.52
CA LYS A 42 -5.93 11.36 -17.86
C LYS A 42 -5.54 12.25 -19.04
N LYS A 43 -4.29 12.73 -19.10
CA LYS A 43 -3.79 13.51 -20.23
C LYS A 43 -3.75 12.70 -21.54
N LYS A 44 -3.61 11.38 -21.46
CA LYS A 44 -3.61 10.46 -22.61
C LYS A 44 -4.97 9.83 -22.89
N ASN A 45 -6.01 10.17 -22.11
CA ASN A 45 -7.33 9.54 -22.16
C ASN A 45 -7.29 8.01 -21.93
N ASP A 46 -6.42 7.54 -21.04
CA ASP A 46 -6.17 6.12 -20.72
C ASP A 46 -6.28 5.84 -19.21
N THR A 47 -7.30 6.41 -18.57
CA THR A 47 -7.50 6.29 -17.10
C THR A 47 -7.94 4.90 -16.67
N ASP A 48 -8.61 4.16 -17.56
CA ASP A 48 -9.21 2.86 -17.26
C ASP A 48 -8.16 1.84 -16.84
N TRP A 49 -6.97 1.88 -17.46
CA TRP A 49 -5.84 1.03 -17.09
C TRP A 49 -5.32 1.28 -15.67
N VAL A 50 -5.26 2.56 -15.26
CA VAL A 50 -4.81 2.92 -13.90
C VAL A 50 -5.86 2.50 -12.86
N MET A 51 -7.14 2.67 -13.18
CA MET A 51 -8.23 2.24 -12.29
C MET A 51 -8.31 0.70 -12.17
N ALA A 52 -8.05 -0.04 -13.25
CA ALA A 52 -8.00 -1.50 -13.20
C ALA A 52 -6.89 -2.03 -12.26
N LEU A 53 -5.74 -1.34 -12.19
CA LEU A 53 -4.61 -1.74 -11.37
C LEU A 53 -4.71 -1.26 -9.91
N TYR A 54 -5.13 -0.01 -9.70
CA TYR A 54 -5.01 0.68 -8.41
C TYR A 54 -6.33 1.21 -7.84
N GLY A 55 -7.44 1.08 -8.58
CA GLY A 55 -8.76 1.47 -8.12
C GLY A 55 -9.26 0.60 -6.97
N SER A 56 -10.20 1.15 -6.20
CA SER A 56 -10.95 0.39 -5.20
C SER A 56 -11.71 -0.77 -5.84
N VAL A 57 -12.19 -1.73 -5.04
CA VAL A 57 -12.95 -2.88 -5.57
C VAL A 57 -14.19 -2.41 -6.34
N ASP A 58 -14.87 -1.36 -5.84
CA ASP A 58 -16.04 -0.76 -6.48
C ASP A 58 -15.70 -0.04 -7.80
N GLU A 59 -14.49 0.54 -7.89
CA GLU A 59 -13.99 1.17 -9.12
C GLU A 59 -13.54 0.13 -10.16
N ARG A 60 -13.04 -1.03 -9.72
CA ARG A 60 -12.58 -2.12 -10.61
C ARG A 60 -13.71 -2.98 -11.15
N TYR A 61 -14.75 -3.17 -10.35
CA TYR A 61 -15.93 -3.96 -10.70
C TYR A 61 -17.19 -3.16 -10.37
N PRO A 62 -17.56 -2.16 -11.19
CA PRO A 62 -18.82 -1.45 -11.00
C PRO A 62 -19.93 -2.48 -11.06
N GLN A 63 -20.67 -2.62 -9.95
CA GLN A 63 -21.81 -3.53 -9.88
C GLN A 63 -22.74 -3.17 -11.03
N ARG A 64 -22.91 -4.09 -12.00
CA ARG A 64 -23.84 -3.89 -13.11
C ARG A 64 -25.24 -3.82 -12.51
N GLN A 65 -25.83 -2.62 -12.49
CA GLN A 65 -27.27 -2.44 -12.34
C GLN A 65 -27.94 -2.72 -13.69
#